data_AF-A0A7S0Q3U7-F1
#
_entry.id   AF-A0A7S0Q3U7-F1
#
_cell.length_a   1.000
_cell.length_b   1.000
_cell.length_c   1.000
_cell.angle_alpha   90.00
_cell.angle_beta   90.00
_cell.angle_gamma   90.00
#
_symmetry.space_group_name_H-M   'P 1'
#
loop_
_entity.id
_entity.type
_entity.pdbx_description
1 polymer ?
#
loop_
_entity_poly.entity_id
_entity_poly.type
_entity_poly.pdbx_seq_one_letter_code
_entity_poly.pdbx_strand_id
1 'polypeptide(L)'
;RFQLQEASAFVLSLFEPCAQRYQQLLTMPAPGSAEVEGQLCECEGELAWLVYIIGTVLGSHLTPSSNSDAQQLVDAELTAIVLRLLSLLDQPPNVQKRRAHRSNQHLELALIFFMQQFRKVY
;
A
#
# COMPACT_ATOMS: atom_id res chain seq x y z
N ARG A 1 -1.93 23.49 -4.27
CA ARG A 1 -1.50 23.37 -2.86
C ARG A 1 -2.60 22.80 -1.96
N PHE A 2 -3.87 23.22 -2.03
CA PHE A 2 -4.99 22.59 -1.29
C PHE A 2 -5.36 21.17 -1.75
N GLN A 3 -5.11 20.83 -3.02
CA GLN A 3 -5.54 19.55 -3.61
C GLN A 3 -4.77 18.32 -3.08
N LEU A 4 -3.55 18.48 -2.55
CA LEU A 4 -2.76 17.33 -2.11
C LEU A 4 -3.33 16.71 -0.82
N GLN A 5 -3.79 17.55 0.10
CA GLN A 5 -4.37 17.10 1.36
C GLN A 5 -5.74 16.43 1.16
N GLU A 6 -6.55 16.94 0.22
CA GLU A 6 -7.80 16.28 -0.17
C GLU A 6 -7.55 14.97 -0.92
N ALA A 7 -6.56 14.96 -1.84
CA ALA A 7 -6.18 13.76 -2.56
C ALA A 7 -5.60 12.69 -1.63
N SER A 8 -4.76 13.05 -0.65
CA SER A 8 -4.20 12.11 0.31
C SER A 8 -5.28 11.56 1.24
N ALA A 9 -6.18 12.40 1.76
CA ALA A 9 -7.33 11.95 2.55
C ALA A 9 -8.22 11.00 1.75
N PHE A 10 -8.43 11.29 0.46
CA PHE A 10 -9.16 10.40 -0.43
C PHE A 10 -8.43 9.06 -0.64
N VAL A 11 -7.12 9.07 -0.90
CA VAL A 11 -6.31 7.85 -1.02
C VAL A 11 -6.35 7.03 0.27
N LEU A 12 -6.24 7.66 1.44
CA LEU A 12 -6.39 7.00 2.74
C LEU A 12 -7.77 6.35 2.89
N SER A 13 -8.82 7.06 2.47
CA SER A 13 -10.20 6.54 2.53
C SER A 13 -10.45 5.35 1.62
N LEU A 14 -9.67 5.20 0.53
CA LEU A 14 -9.72 4.05 -0.37
C LEU A 14 -8.81 2.91 0.10
N PHE A 15 -7.64 3.25 0.65
CA PHE A 15 -6.64 2.26 1.05
C PHE A 15 -7.09 1.42 2.24
N GLU A 16 -7.64 2.06 3.27
CA GLU A 16 -8.07 1.37 4.49
C GLU A 16 -9.11 0.25 4.23
N PRO A 17 -10.22 0.48 3.50
CA PRO A 17 -11.17 -0.59 3.20
C PRO A 17 -10.57 -1.70 2.31
N CYS A 18 -9.71 -1.36 1.34
CA CYS A 18 -9.02 -2.37 0.53
C CYS A 18 -8.07 -3.23 1.38
N ALA A 19 -7.31 -2.61 2.30
CA ALA A 19 -6.40 -3.31 3.20
C ALA A 19 -7.15 -4.22 4.19
N GLN A 20 -8.29 -3.74 4.73
CA GLN A 20 -9.14 -4.55 5.61
C GLN A 20 -9.75 -5.75 4.87
N ARG A 21 -10.25 -5.57 3.65
CA ARG A 21 -10.76 -6.66 2.82
C ARG A 21 -9.67 -7.68 2.53
N TYR A 22 -8.47 -7.23 2.18
CA TYR A 22 -7.32 -8.09 1.95
C TYR A 22 -6.96 -8.90 3.21
N GLN A 23 -6.93 -8.26 4.38
CA GLN A 23 -6.68 -8.94 5.66
C GLN A 23 -7.73 -10.00 6.00
N GLN A 24 -9.01 -9.73 5.73
CA GLN A 24 -10.09 -10.70 5.94
C GLN A 24 -9.91 -11.93 5.04
N LEU A 25 -9.61 -11.72 3.75
CA LEU A 25 -9.34 -12.80 2.80
C LEU A 25 -8.10 -13.62 3.20
N LEU A 26 -7.05 -12.96 3.70
CA LEU A 26 -5.87 -13.64 4.25
C LEU A 26 -6.16 -14.44 5.53
N THR A 27 -7.17 -14.07 6.30
CA THR A 27 -7.53 -14.76 7.55
C THR A 27 -8.45 -15.96 7.32
N MET A 28 -9.16 -16.01 6.19
CA MET A 28 -10.09 -17.13 5.91
C MET A 28 -9.37 -18.48 5.86
N PRO A 29 -9.84 -19.50 6.60
CA PRO A 29 -9.16 -20.79 6.72
C PRO A 29 -9.33 -21.73 5.51
N ALA A 30 -10.00 -21.31 4.44
CA ALA A 30 -10.19 -22.10 3.23
C ALA A 30 -9.18 -21.69 2.14
N PRO A 31 -7.99 -22.31 2.06
CA PRO A 31 -7.13 -22.17 0.90
C PRO A 31 -7.79 -22.89 -0.29
N GLY A 32 -8.01 -22.16 -1.40
CA GLY A 32 -8.11 -22.81 -2.72
C GLY A 32 -9.49 -22.93 -3.37
N SER A 33 -10.51 -22.16 -2.96
CA SER A 33 -11.60 -21.89 -3.92
C SER A 33 -11.11 -20.83 -4.90
N ALA A 34 -11.19 -21.12 -6.20
CA ALA A 34 -10.75 -20.21 -7.27
C ALA A 34 -11.36 -18.79 -7.14
N GLU A 35 -12.53 -18.67 -6.51
CA GLU A 35 -13.19 -17.41 -6.21
C GLU A 35 -12.44 -16.57 -5.16
N VAL A 36 -11.93 -17.19 -4.08
CA VAL A 36 -11.14 -16.47 -3.06
C VAL A 36 -9.80 -16.03 -3.64
N GLU A 37 -9.20 -16.86 -4.50
CA GLU A 37 -7.94 -16.51 -5.19
C GLU A 37 -8.13 -15.32 -6.14
N GLY A 38 -9.23 -15.31 -6.89
CA GLY A 38 -9.61 -14.19 -7.75
C GLY A 38 -9.80 -12.89 -6.98
N GLN A 39 -10.54 -12.94 -5.87
CA GLN A 39 -10.77 -11.76 -5.01
C GLN A 39 -9.48 -11.27 -4.35
N LEU A 40 -8.57 -12.18 -3.98
CA LEU A 40 -7.27 -11.82 -3.44
C LEU A 40 -6.42 -11.10 -4.50
N CYS A 41 -6.40 -11.61 -5.73
CA CYS A 41 -5.69 -10.99 -6.85
C CYS A 41 -6.24 -9.59 -7.19
N GLU A 42 -7.57 -9.41 -7.16
CA GLU A 42 -8.20 -8.10 -7.36
C GLU A 42 -7.78 -7.11 -6.27
N CYS A 43 -7.87 -7.51 -5.00
CA CYS A 43 -7.46 -6.67 -3.87
C CYS A 43 -5.96 -6.33 -3.91
N GLU A 44 -5.10 -7.27 -4.31
CA GLU A 44 -3.67 -7.04 -4.49
C GLU A 44 -3.39 -6.04 -5.60
N GLY A 45 -4.13 -6.10 -6.71
CA GLY A 45 -4.04 -5.13 -7.78
C GLY A 45 -4.44 -3.72 -7.32
N GLU A 46 -5.56 -3.60 -6.63
CA GLU A 46 -6.03 -2.33 -6.06
C GLU A 46 -5.00 -1.73 -5.09
N LEU A 47 -4.50 -2.54 -4.15
CA LEU A 47 -3.47 -2.13 -3.21
C LEU A 47 -2.17 -1.73 -3.92
N ALA A 48 -1.75 -2.48 -4.95
CA ALA A 48 -0.55 -2.16 -5.72
C ALA A 48 -0.66 -0.78 -6.39
N TRP A 49 -1.79 -0.50 -7.04
CA TRP A 49 -2.04 0.81 -7.65
C TRP A 49 -2.03 1.95 -6.63
N LEU A 50 -2.66 1.75 -5.48
CA LEU A 50 -2.65 2.76 -4.40
C LEU A 50 -1.23 2.98 -3.86
N VAL A 51 -0.45 1.93 -3.65
CA VAL A 51 0.96 2.04 -3.21
C VAL A 51 1.81 2.77 -4.26
N TYR A 52 1.60 2.52 -5.55
CA TYR A 52 2.26 3.27 -6.62
C TYR A 52 1.91 4.75 -6.58
N ILE A 53 0.62 5.10 -6.42
CA ILE A 53 0.18 6.49 -6.30
C ILE A 53 0.86 7.15 -5.09
N ILE A 54 0.87 6.50 -3.94
CA ILE A 54 1.54 7.02 -2.73
C ILE A 54 3.04 7.21 -2.98
N GLY A 55 3.72 6.21 -3.56
CA GLY A 55 5.15 6.30 -3.85
C GLY A 55 5.49 7.43 -4.83
N THR A 56 4.66 7.65 -5.86
CA THR A 56 4.85 8.76 -6.81
C THR A 56 4.61 10.12 -6.18
N VAL A 57 3.61 10.25 -5.29
CA VAL A 57 3.37 11.47 -4.51
C VAL A 57 4.59 11.78 -3.64
N LEU A 58 5.07 10.82 -2.84
CA LEU A 58 6.26 10.99 -2.00
C LEU A 58 7.49 11.36 -2.84
N GLY A 59 7.72 10.63 -3.94
CA GLY A 59 8.86 10.85 -4.83
C GLY A 59 8.82 12.16 -5.62
N SER A 60 7.67 12.83 -5.72
CA SER A 60 7.54 14.12 -6.40
C SER A 60 8.13 15.29 -5.59
N HIS A 61 8.44 15.08 -4.31
CA HIS A 61 8.86 16.11 -3.36
C HIS A 61 10.39 16.16 -3.13
N LEU A 62 11.21 15.91 -4.16
CA LEU A 62 12.68 15.91 -4.09
C LEU A 62 13.33 17.29 -3.81
N THR A 63 12.56 18.37 -3.72
CA THR A 63 13.08 19.70 -3.38
C THR A 63 12.66 20.11 -1.95
N PRO A 64 13.54 19.99 -0.95
CA PRO A 64 13.23 20.25 0.46
C PRO A 64 12.99 21.73 0.80
N SER A 65 13.21 22.66 -0.14
CA SER A 65 13.14 24.10 0.10
C SER A 65 11.72 24.70 0.11
N SER A 66 10.66 23.91 -0.13
CA SER A 66 9.28 24.42 -0.17
C SER A 66 8.22 23.58 0.54
N ASN A 67 8.59 22.53 1.29
CA ASN A 67 7.63 21.69 1.98
C ASN A 67 7.18 22.35 3.29
N SER A 68 5.88 22.62 3.42
CA SER A 68 5.29 23.09 4.68
C SER A 68 5.07 21.92 5.64
N ASP A 69 5.06 22.18 6.95
CA ASP A 69 4.82 21.18 8.01
C ASP A 69 3.55 20.34 7.76
N ALA A 70 2.48 20.95 7.26
CA ALA A 70 1.24 20.25 6.91
C ALA A 70 1.42 19.17 5.81
N GLN A 71 2.37 19.36 4.90
CA GLN A 71 2.65 18.41 3.82
C GLN A 71 3.50 17.25 4.33
N GLN A 72 4.46 17.52 5.20
CA GLN A 72 5.24 16.48 5.88
C GLN A 72 4.34 15.57 6.75
N LEU A 73 3.33 16.15 7.39
CA LEU A 73 2.35 15.37 8.16
C LEU A 73 1.56 14.41 7.26
N VAL A 74 1.09 14.90 6.10
CA VAL A 74 0.39 14.07 5.11
C VAL A 74 1.29 12.96 4.57
N ASP A 75 2.54 13.29 4.21
CA ASP A 75 3.51 12.31 3.73
C ASP A 75 3.81 11.23 4.79
N ALA A 76 3.86 11.63 6.08
CA ALA A 76 4.03 10.71 7.19
C ALA A 76 2.83 9.77 7.37
N GLU A 77 1.59 10.27 7.26
CA GLU A 77 0.38 9.44 7.32
C GLU A 77 0.31 8.44 6.16
N LEU A 78 0.58 8.89 4.93
CA LEU A 78 0.64 8.05 3.74
C LEU A 78 1.74 6.99 3.85
N THR A 79 2.89 7.34 4.41
CA THR A 79 3.97 6.39 4.66
C THR A 79 3.54 5.36 5.71
N ALA A 80 2.92 5.81 6.81
CA ALA A 80 2.52 4.94 7.91
C ALA A 80 1.54 3.85 7.48
N ILE A 81 0.58 4.15 6.59
CA ILE A 81 -0.36 3.14 6.09
C ILE A 81 0.34 2.06 5.24
N VAL A 82 1.31 2.43 4.40
CA VAL A 82 2.07 1.47 3.58
C VAL A 82 2.97 0.60 4.46
N LEU A 83 3.58 1.19 5.49
CA LEU A 83 4.37 0.43 6.49
C LEU A 83 3.50 -0.51 7.33
N ARG A 84 2.27 -0.12 7.65
CA ARG A 84 1.31 -1.00 8.32
C ARG A 84 0.92 -2.18 7.43
N LEU A 85 0.69 -1.94 6.14
CA LEU A 85 0.47 -3.01 5.16
C LEU A 85 1.69 -3.94 5.11
N LEU A 86 2.92 -3.42 5.02
CA LEU A 86 4.13 -4.24 5.09
C LEU A 86 4.21 -5.11 6.34
N SER A 87 3.88 -4.54 7.51
CA SER A 87 3.85 -5.26 8.78
C SER A 87 2.83 -6.42 8.77
N LEU A 88 1.67 -6.21 8.13
CA LEU A 88 0.65 -7.25 7.95
C LEU A 88 1.17 -8.36 7.01
N LEU A 89 1.81 -7.97 5.92
CA LEU A 89 2.35 -8.84 4.90
C LEU A 89 3.52 -9.70 5.44
N ASP A 90 4.30 -9.18 6.38
CA ASP A 90 5.46 -9.85 7.00
C ASP A 90 5.07 -10.88 8.08
N GLN A 91 3.80 -10.92 8.48
CA GLN A 91 3.34 -11.93 9.44
C GLN A 91 3.52 -13.36 8.87
N PRO A 92 4.12 -14.30 9.62
CA PRO A 92 4.38 -15.67 9.16
C PRO A 92 3.23 -16.40 8.44
N PRO A 93 1.97 -16.38 8.95
CA PRO A 93 0.86 -17.05 8.26
C PRO A 93 0.53 -16.41 6.90
N ASN A 94 0.70 -15.09 6.78
CA ASN A 94 0.43 -14.34 5.56
C ASN A 94 1.54 -14.56 4.54
N VAL A 95 2.80 -14.61 4.98
CA VAL A 95 3.94 -14.95 4.12
C VAL A 95 3.74 -16.33 3.47
N GLN A 96 3.32 -17.34 4.26
CA GLN A 96 3.11 -18.69 3.74
C GLN A 96 1.96 -18.74 2.72
N LYS A 97 0.84 -18.08 2.99
CA LYS A 97 -0.29 -17.99 2.05
C LYS A 97 0.08 -17.27 0.76
N ARG A 98 0.79 -16.15 0.89
CA ARG A 98 1.23 -15.35 -0.27
C ARG A 98 2.27 -16.08 -1.12
N ARG A 99 3.16 -16.89 -0.52
CA ARG A 99 4.08 -17.76 -1.29
C ARG A 99 3.36 -18.83 -2.10
N ALA A 100 2.20 -19.29 -1.64
CA ALA A 100 1.39 -20.24 -2.39
C ALA A 100 0.60 -19.57 -3.54
N HIS A 101 0.40 -18.26 -3.49
CA HIS A 101 -0.34 -17.48 -4.49
C HIS A 101 0.59 -16.83 -5.53
N ARG A 102 0.32 -17.07 -6.83
CA ARG A 102 1.10 -16.47 -7.93
C ARG A 102 0.78 -14.98 -8.20
N SER A 103 -0.34 -14.45 -7.73
CA SER A 103 -0.83 -13.09 -8.05
C SER A 103 -0.07 -11.94 -7.39
N ASN A 104 0.72 -12.21 -6.35
CA ASN A 104 1.29 -11.20 -5.45
C ASN A 104 2.45 -10.36 -6.05
N GLN A 105 2.88 -10.63 -7.28
CA GLN A 105 4.04 -9.95 -7.88
C GLN A 105 3.84 -8.43 -8.03
N HIS A 106 2.63 -7.98 -8.35
CA HIS A 106 2.37 -6.55 -8.56
C HIS A 106 2.45 -5.74 -7.26
N LEU A 107 1.93 -6.30 -6.16
CA LEU A 107 1.99 -5.66 -4.85
C LEU A 107 3.43 -5.58 -4.34
N GLU A 108 4.21 -6.65 -4.50
CA GLU A 108 5.63 -6.66 -4.12
C GLU A 108 6.45 -5.64 -4.92
N LEU A 109 6.22 -5.52 -6.23
CA LEU A 109 6.86 -4.51 -7.06
C LEU A 109 6.47 -3.08 -6.65
N ALA A 110 5.20 -2.86 -6.29
CA ALA A 110 4.72 -1.58 -5.80
C ALA A 110 5.40 -1.19 -4.48
N LEU A 111 5.54 -2.14 -3.55
CA LEU A 111 6.22 -1.93 -2.27
C LEU A 111 7.72 -1.63 -2.45
N ILE A 112 8.39 -2.34 -3.35
CA ILE A 112 9.80 -2.06 -3.71
C ILE A 112 9.92 -0.64 -4.28
N PHE A 113 9.03 -0.28 -5.21
CA PHE A 113 9.01 1.07 -5.78
C PHE A 113 8.81 2.13 -4.70
N PHE A 114 7.83 1.94 -3.82
CA PHE A 114 7.58 2.84 -2.69
C PHE A 114 8.83 3.00 -1.82
N MET A 115 9.49 1.91 -1.44
CA MET A 115 10.72 1.96 -0.65
C MET A 115 11.86 2.71 -1.34
N GLN A 116 11.97 2.60 -2.66
CA GLN A 116 12.94 3.38 -3.42
C GLN A 116 12.65 4.88 -3.39
N GLN A 117 11.38 5.29 -3.43
CA GLN A 117 11.00 6.69 -3.32
C GLN A 117 11.18 7.19 -1.89
N PHE A 118 10.78 6.40 -0.89
CA PHE A 118 10.96 6.69 0.52
C PHE A 118 12.43 7.01 0.86
N ARG A 119 13.38 6.16 0.43
CA ARG A 119 14.82 6.35 0.64
C ARG A 119 15.41 7.59 -0.03
N LYS A 120 14.74 8.16 -1.04
CA LYS A 120 15.24 9.38 -1.70
C LYS A 120 14.83 10.65 -0.93
N VAL A 121 13.74 10.57 -0.18
CA VAL A 121 13.14 11.70 0.52
C VAL A 121 13.60 11.75 1.98
N TYR A 122 13.84 10.58 2.59
CA TYR A 122 14.31 10.40 3.98
C TYR A 122 15.65 9.68 4.01
#